data_AF-A0A852PSV5-F1
#
_entry.id   AF-A0A852PSV5-F1
#
_cell.length_a   1.000
_cell.length_b   1.000
_cell.length_c   1.000
_cell.angle_alpha   90.00
_cell.angle_beta   90.00
_cell.angle_gamma   90.00
#
_symmetry.space_group_name_H-M   'P 1'
#
loop_
_entity.id
_entity.type
_entity.pdbx_description
1 polymer ?
#
loop_
_entity_poly.entity_id
_entity_poly.type
_entity_poly.pdbx_seq_one_letter_code
_entity_poly.pdbx_strand_id
1 'polypeptide(L)'
;QDNGFEQFIINYCNEKLQQIFILMTLKEEQEEYVREGIQWTPVEFFDNSIICNLIENSTSGILAMLDEECLRPGVVNEDTFLTKLNQLFATHKHYESKETQNARRVTDTSLPPRCFRIHHYAGKVTYNVTGFIEKNNDLLFRDLSQAMWAARHALLRSLFPEGDPQKVSLKLPPTAGFQFKSSVAMLMKNLYSKNPNYIRCIKPNDTKAAMVFTPELVLAQVRYLGLMENVRVRRAGYAFRQLYGPFLQRYKMLSPRTWPRWPGGDRYGRAEVLLAGLAFPAEELAFGHTKIFIRSPRTLFDLERQRQERVAQLATLIQKVFRGWRCRIQYQLMRKSQIIISAWFRGHM
;
A
#
# COMPACT_ATOMS: atom_id res chain seq x y z
N GLN A 1 23.07 7.74 10.79
CA GLN A 1 23.27 7.48 9.36
C GLN A 1 23.31 8.83 8.66
N ASP A 2 24.27 9.03 7.77
CA ASP A 2 24.42 10.27 7.02
C ASP A 2 23.73 10.08 5.66
N ASN A 3 22.66 10.83 5.39
CA ASN A 3 21.90 10.68 4.14
C ASN A 3 22.43 11.69 3.12
N GLY A 4 23.08 11.19 2.07
CA GLY A 4 23.58 11.99 0.95
C GLY A 4 22.61 12.08 -0.24
N PHE A 5 23.15 12.50 -1.38
CA PHE A 5 22.43 12.64 -2.65
C PHE A 5 21.75 11.34 -3.11
N GLU A 6 22.42 10.20 -2.94
CA GLU A 6 21.89 8.89 -3.34
C GLU A 6 20.60 8.56 -2.59
N GLN A 7 20.60 8.77 -1.27
CA GLN A 7 19.42 8.53 -0.45
C GLN A 7 18.30 9.53 -0.77
N PHE A 8 18.66 10.76 -1.13
CA PHE A 8 17.70 11.77 -1.58
C PHE A 8 16.97 11.33 -2.86
N ILE A 9 17.69 10.84 -3.88
CA ILE A 9 17.10 10.33 -5.12
C ILE A 9 16.26 9.07 -4.87
N ILE A 10 16.74 8.14 -4.03
CA ILE A 10 15.96 6.95 -3.64
C ILE A 10 14.64 7.34 -2.97
N ASN A 11 14.67 8.29 -2.03
CA ASN A 11 13.49 8.76 -1.33
C ASN A 11 12.53 9.51 -2.25
N TYR A 12 13.05 10.31 -3.20
CA TYR A 12 12.24 10.92 -4.24
C TYR A 12 11.52 9.90 -5.12
N CYS A 13 12.20 8.85 -5.57
CA CYS A 13 11.57 7.78 -6.34
C CYS A 13 10.46 7.09 -5.52
N ASN A 14 10.72 6.81 -4.23
CA ASN A 14 9.72 6.24 -3.33
C ASN A 14 8.51 7.16 -3.11
N GLU A 15 8.72 8.48 -3.01
CA GLU A 15 7.62 9.46 -2.96
C GLU A 15 6.73 9.37 -4.21
N LYS A 16 7.33 9.36 -5.39
CA LYS A 16 6.58 9.24 -6.65
C LYS A 16 5.83 7.91 -6.76
N LEU A 17 6.45 6.80 -6.36
CA LEU A 17 5.79 5.48 -6.36
C LEU A 17 4.60 5.47 -5.38
N GLN A 18 4.75 6.10 -4.21
CA GLN A 18 3.68 6.22 -3.23
C GLN A 18 2.54 7.12 -3.73
N GLN A 19 2.86 8.22 -4.41
CA GLN A 19 1.87 9.11 -5.02
C GLN A 19 0.98 8.34 -6.00
N ILE A 20 1.60 7.57 -6.91
CA ILE A 20 0.86 6.75 -7.88
C ILE A 20 0.03 5.69 -7.18
N PHE A 21 0.60 4.98 -6.21
CA PHE A 21 -0.10 3.95 -5.46
C PHE A 21 -1.41 4.47 -4.85
N ILE A 22 -1.36 5.64 -4.20
CA ILE A 22 -2.55 6.25 -3.58
C ILE A 22 -3.55 6.68 -4.65
N LEU A 23 -3.11 7.40 -5.70
CA LEU A 23 -4.00 7.88 -6.76
C LEU A 23 -4.69 6.74 -7.51
N MET A 24 -3.96 5.68 -7.87
CA MET A 24 -4.53 4.51 -8.54
C MET A 24 -5.50 3.75 -7.63
N THR A 25 -5.13 3.56 -6.36
CA THR A 25 -6.01 2.91 -5.38
C THR A 25 -7.32 3.68 -5.20
N LEU A 26 -7.25 5.01 -5.06
CA LEU A 26 -8.44 5.84 -4.90
C LEU A 26 -9.31 5.84 -6.16
N LYS A 27 -8.69 5.93 -7.34
CA LYS A 27 -9.40 5.88 -8.62
C LYS A 27 -10.14 4.55 -8.80
N GLU A 28 -9.49 3.43 -8.53
CA GLU A 28 -10.10 2.11 -8.60
C GLU A 28 -11.29 1.96 -7.62
N GLU A 29 -11.15 2.48 -6.39
CA GLU A 29 -12.23 2.48 -5.41
C GLU A 29 -13.40 3.36 -5.86
N GLN A 30 -13.13 4.55 -6.40
CA GLN A 30 -14.15 5.44 -6.95
C GLN A 30 -14.92 4.78 -8.10
N GLU A 31 -14.21 4.20 -9.07
CA GLU A 31 -14.81 3.52 -10.21
C GLU A 31 -15.69 2.34 -9.78
N GLU A 32 -15.27 1.59 -8.76
CA GLU A 32 -16.05 0.49 -8.19
C GLU A 32 -17.32 0.99 -7.49
N TYR A 33 -17.25 2.10 -6.75
CA TYR A 33 -18.40 2.66 -6.04
C TYR A 33 -19.42 3.21 -7.03
N VAL A 34 -18.95 3.91 -8.07
CA VAL A 34 -19.79 4.37 -9.17
C VAL A 34 -20.45 3.19 -9.88
N ARG A 35 -19.70 2.13 -10.17
CA ARG A 35 -20.22 0.91 -10.83
C ARG A 35 -21.30 0.21 -9.99
N GLU A 36 -21.18 0.25 -8.67
CA GLU A 36 -22.10 -0.41 -7.75
C GLU A 36 -23.21 0.53 -7.24
N GLY A 37 -23.24 1.80 -7.64
CA GLY A 37 -24.25 2.77 -7.20
C GLY A 37 -24.08 3.22 -5.74
N ILE A 38 -22.87 3.11 -5.19
CA ILE A 38 -22.54 3.49 -3.81
C ILE A 38 -22.09 4.95 -3.76
N GLN A 39 -22.58 5.70 -2.77
CA GLN A 39 -22.14 7.08 -2.55
C GLN A 39 -20.65 7.13 -2.19
N TRP A 40 -19.90 7.93 -2.93
CA TRP A 40 -18.49 8.21 -2.62
C TRP A 40 -18.39 9.18 -1.45
N THR A 41 -17.65 8.79 -0.42
CA THR A 41 -17.23 9.69 0.66
C THR A 41 -15.77 10.06 0.41
N PRO A 42 -15.42 11.36 0.34
CA PRO A 42 -14.03 11.79 0.24
C PRO A 42 -13.20 11.20 1.37
N VAL A 43 -12.16 10.47 1.00
CA VAL A 43 -11.19 9.91 1.93
C VAL A 43 -10.13 10.97 2.18
N GLU A 44 -9.96 11.39 3.44
CA GLU A 44 -8.80 12.18 3.82
C GLU A 44 -7.55 11.28 3.77
N PHE A 45 -6.56 11.71 2.99
CA PHE A 45 -5.27 11.04 2.91
C PHE A 45 -4.17 12.09 2.83
N PHE A 46 -2.95 11.68 3.17
CA PHE A 46 -1.79 12.55 3.01
C PHE A 46 -1.43 12.75 1.52
N ASP A 47 -1.69 13.94 0.98
CA ASP A 47 -1.28 14.29 -0.39
C ASP A 47 0.22 14.62 -0.45
N ASN A 48 1.00 13.63 -0.87
CA ASN A 48 2.44 13.78 -1.05
C ASN A 48 2.85 14.49 -2.35
N SER A 49 1.88 14.98 -3.14
CA SER A 49 2.16 15.82 -4.32
C SER A 49 2.96 17.08 -3.96
N ILE A 50 2.73 17.63 -2.77
CA ILE A 50 3.43 18.81 -2.25
C ILE A 50 4.93 18.51 -2.08
N ILE A 51 5.28 17.32 -1.58
CA ILE A 51 6.68 16.89 -1.43
C ILE A 51 7.30 16.59 -2.79
N CYS A 52 6.56 15.93 -3.68
CA CYS A 52 7.03 15.67 -5.04
C CYS A 52 7.34 16.98 -5.76
N ASN A 53 6.45 17.98 -5.67
CA ASN A 53 6.65 19.32 -6.23
C ASN A 53 7.84 20.05 -5.60
N LEU A 54 8.02 19.96 -4.28
CA LEU A 54 9.20 20.52 -3.60
C LEU A 54 10.51 19.98 -4.21
N ILE A 55 10.56 18.70 -4.57
CA ILE A 55 11.77 18.06 -5.11
C ILE A 55 11.92 18.29 -6.61
N GLU A 56 10.86 18.04 -7.38
CA GLU A 56 10.92 17.85 -8.83
C GLU A 56 10.48 19.07 -9.65
N ASN A 57 9.93 20.13 -9.04
CA ASN A 57 9.48 21.30 -9.80
C ASN A 57 10.62 21.85 -10.68
N SER A 58 10.34 22.02 -11.98
CA SER A 58 11.37 22.35 -12.98
C SER A 58 11.95 23.77 -12.82
N THR A 59 11.24 24.69 -12.18
CA THR A 59 11.68 26.09 -12.01
C THR A 59 12.13 26.38 -10.59
N SER A 60 11.55 25.73 -9.60
CA SER A 60 11.74 26.06 -8.19
C SER A 60 11.83 24.83 -7.28
N GLY A 61 12.14 23.66 -7.81
CA GLY A 61 12.34 22.44 -7.03
C GLY A 61 13.79 22.27 -6.60
N ILE A 62 14.03 21.45 -5.58
CA ILE A 62 15.39 21.18 -5.05
C ILE A 62 16.32 20.67 -6.16
N LEU A 63 15.87 19.78 -7.04
CA LEU A 63 16.67 19.28 -8.15
C LEU A 63 17.01 20.39 -9.16
N ALA A 64 16.05 21.27 -9.47
CA ALA A 64 16.29 22.39 -10.37
C ALA A 64 17.31 23.39 -9.78
N MET A 65 17.24 23.64 -8.47
CA MET A 65 18.20 24.51 -7.78
C MET A 65 19.60 23.88 -7.73
N LEU A 66 19.67 22.55 -7.57
CA LEU A 66 20.95 21.84 -7.61
C LEU A 66 21.58 21.91 -9.01
N ASP A 67 20.78 21.76 -10.06
CA ASP A 67 21.23 21.90 -11.45
C ASP A 67 21.73 23.33 -11.74
N GLU A 68 21.00 24.35 -11.25
CA GLU A 68 21.40 25.74 -11.43
C GLU A 68 22.72 26.07 -10.72
N GLU A 69 22.92 25.58 -9.49
CA GLU A 69 24.20 25.78 -8.78
C GLU A 69 25.36 25.00 -9.42
N CYS A 70 25.11 23.82 -9.98
CA CYS A 70 26.11 23.06 -10.75
C CYS A 70 26.57 23.79 -12.01
N LEU A 71 25.68 24.54 -12.66
CA LEU A 71 25.93 25.24 -13.93
C LEU A 71 26.37 26.71 -13.75
N ARG A 72 26.34 27.22 -12.52
CA ARG A 72 26.63 28.63 -12.22
C ARG A 72 28.11 28.97 -12.44
N PRO A 73 28.44 30.09 -13.11
CA PRO A 73 29.81 30.57 -13.17
C PRO A 73 30.26 31.11 -11.80
N GLY A 74 31.40 30.63 -11.31
CA GLY A 74 32.03 31.09 -10.06
C GLY A 74 32.44 29.95 -9.13
N VAL A 75 32.73 30.28 -7.86
CA VAL A 75 33.01 29.28 -6.83
C VAL A 75 31.71 28.58 -6.47
N VAL A 76 31.55 27.37 -6.97
CA VAL A 76 30.43 26.50 -6.64
C VAL A 76 30.69 25.89 -5.26
N ASN A 77 29.80 26.13 -4.30
CA ASN A 77 29.91 25.53 -2.97
C ASN A 77 28.55 25.02 -2.46
N GLU A 78 28.56 24.00 -1.63
CA GLU A 78 27.33 23.38 -1.11
C GLU A 78 26.55 24.28 -0.14
N ASP A 79 27.23 25.23 0.51
CA ASP A 79 26.62 26.23 1.39
C ASP A 79 25.80 27.25 0.60
N THR A 80 26.20 27.60 -0.63
CA THR A 80 25.45 28.49 -1.53
C THR A 80 24.18 27.80 -2.01
N PHE A 81 24.29 26.50 -2.35
CA PHE A 81 23.13 25.66 -2.60
C PHE A 81 22.18 25.63 -1.40
N LEU A 82 22.68 25.33 -0.20
CA LEU A 82 21.85 25.29 1.01
C LEU A 82 21.21 26.66 1.33
N THR A 83 21.94 27.76 1.16
CA THR A 83 21.44 29.12 1.36
C THR A 83 20.30 29.42 0.40
N LYS A 84 20.44 29.03 -0.87
CA LYS A 84 19.39 29.20 -1.89
C LYS A 84 18.14 28.40 -1.54
N LEU A 85 18.30 27.15 -1.11
CA LEU A 85 17.19 26.35 -0.60
C LEU A 85 16.51 27.01 0.60
N ASN A 86 17.28 27.56 1.54
CA ASN A 86 16.75 28.25 2.72
C ASN A 86 15.92 29.47 2.34
N GLN A 87 16.38 30.26 1.37
CA GLN A 87 15.66 31.44 0.88
C GLN A 87 14.33 31.06 0.20
N LEU A 88 14.36 30.07 -0.70
CA LEU A 88 13.18 29.68 -1.47
C LEU A 88 12.14 28.94 -0.64
N PHE A 89 12.58 28.08 0.29
CA PHE A 89 11.71 27.19 1.04
C PHE A 89 11.55 27.58 2.51
N ALA A 90 11.91 28.82 2.89
CA ALA A 90 11.80 29.33 4.26
C ALA A 90 10.42 29.11 4.90
N THR A 91 9.36 29.25 4.11
CA THR A 91 7.95 29.12 4.54
C THR A 91 7.34 27.76 4.20
N HIS A 92 8.06 26.90 3.48
CA HIS A 92 7.53 25.60 3.07
C HIS A 92 7.38 24.68 4.29
N LYS A 93 6.20 24.04 4.43
CA LYS A 93 5.87 23.23 5.62
C LYS A 93 6.72 21.96 5.73
N HIS A 94 7.13 21.41 4.58
CA HIS A 94 7.89 20.15 4.51
C HIS A 94 9.40 20.33 4.35
N TYR A 95 9.90 21.56 4.41
CA TYR A 95 11.33 21.88 4.36
C TYR A 95 11.77 22.48 5.68
N GLU A 96 12.88 21.99 6.21
CA GLU A 96 13.52 22.52 7.41
C GLU A 96 15.03 22.55 7.24
N SER A 97 15.65 23.54 7.86
CA SER A 97 17.09 23.71 7.97
C SER A 97 17.38 24.45 9.26
N LYS A 98 18.64 24.53 9.67
CA LYS A 98 18.99 25.17 10.94
C LYS A 98 18.60 26.65 10.94
N GLU A 99 18.79 27.30 9.79
CA GLU A 99 18.43 28.71 9.59
C GLU A 99 16.91 28.94 9.64
N THR A 100 16.14 28.10 8.96
CA THR A 100 14.67 28.23 8.95
C THR A 100 14.04 27.90 10.31
N GLN A 101 14.60 26.94 11.06
CA GLN A 101 14.17 26.63 12.43
C GLN A 101 14.52 27.77 13.40
N ASN A 102 15.74 28.33 13.29
CA ASN A 102 16.15 29.48 14.09
C ASN A 102 15.25 30.70 13.82
N ALA A 103 14.92 30.97 12.55
CA ALA A 103 13.97 32.03 12.18
C ALA A 103 12.59 31.83 12.80
N ARG A 104 12.15 30.57 12.98
CA ARG A 104 10.91 30.19 13.64
C ARG A 104 11.02 30.09 15.18
N ARG A 105 12.19 30.42 15.75
CA ARG A 105 12.51 30.30 17.19
C ARG A 105 12.29 28.89 17.76
N VAL A 106 12.50 27.87 16.92
CA VAL A 106 12.42 26.45 17.32
C VAL A 106 13.83 25.92 17.52
N THR A 107 14.17 25.53 18.75
CA THR A 107 15.46 24.90 19.07
C THR A 107 15.38 23.40 18.81
N ASP A 108 15.78 22.97 17.61
CA ASP A 108 15.96 21.55 17.28
C ASP A 108 17.44 21.19 17.21
N THR A 109 17.93 20.46 18.21
CA THR A 109 19.32 19.99 18.29
C THR A 109 19.62 18.82 17.34
N SER A 110 18.60 18.21 16.74
CA SER A 110 18.75 17.07 15.83
C SER A 110 19.12 17.45 14.39
N LEU A 111 19.17 18.75 14.06
CA LEU A 111 19.45 19.24 12.71
C LEU A 111 20.85 19.90 12.65
N PRO A 112 21.87 19.19 12.12
CA PRO A 112 23.24 19.70 12.06
C PRO A 112 23.40 20.91 11.11
N PRO A 113 24.49 21.68 11.23
CA PRO A 113 24.88 22.63 10.18
C PRO A 113 25.16 21.88 8.86
N ARG A 114 24.98 22.56 7.72
CA ARG A 114 25.14 21.97 6.37
C ARG A 114 24.17 20.81 6.07
N CYS A 115 23.01 20.81 6.71
CA CYS A 115 21.94 19.85 6.43
C CYS A 115 20.61 20.57 6.15
N PHE A 116 19.79 19.95 5.32
CA PHE A 116 18.36 20.25 5.21
C PHE A 116 17.56 18.99 5.53
N ARG A 117 16.30 19.15 5.92
CA ARG A 117 15.41 18.06 6.31
C ARG A 117 14.11 18.17 5.55
N ILE A 118 13.68 17.05 4.97
CA ILE A 118 12.40 16.94 4.28
C ILE A 118 11.46 16.08 5.09
N HIS A 119 10.20 16.50 5.17
CA HIS A 119 9.13 15.73 5.79
C HIS A 119 8.49 14.86 4.71
N HIS A 120 9.04 13.67 4.52
CA HIS A 120 8.51 12.66 3.60
C HIS A 120 7.23 12.03 4.16
N TYR A 121 6.47 11.32 3.31
CA TYR A 121 5.30 10.52 3.76
C TYR A 121 5.70 9.50 4.85
N ALA A 122 6.94 9.00 4.76
CA ALA A 122 7.55 8.01 5.61
C ALA A 122 8.07 8.59 6.95
N GLY A 123 8.21 9.92 7.04
CA GLY A 123 8.80 10.61 8.20
C GLY A 123 9.84 11.66 7.81
N LYS A 124 10.46 12.30 8.80
CA LYS A 124 11.47 13.33 8.57
C LYS A 124 12.83 12.69 8.22
N VAL A 125 13.44 13.11 7.13
CA VAL A 125 14.78 12.66 6.72
C VAL A 125 15.70 13.86 6.58
N THR A 126 16.80 13.84 7.33
CA THR A 126 17.84 14.87 7.29
C THR A 126 18.89 14.47 6.26
N TYR A 127 19.18 15.35 5.31
CA TYR A 127 20.19 15.19 4.26
C TYR A 127 21.36 16.13 4.50
N ASN A 128 22.56 15.60 4.40
CA ASN A 128 23.81 16.36 4.45
C ASN A 128 24.15 16.84 3.04
N VAL A 129 24.34 18.14 2.83
CA VAL A 129 24.62 18.69 1.49
C VAL A 129 26.03 18.36 0.99
N THR A 130 26.88 17.79 1.85
CA THR A 130 28.24 17.39 1.48
C THR A 130 28.21 16.37 0.32
N GLY A 131 28.94 16.67 -0.74
CA GLY A 131 29.04 15.91 -1.98
C GLY A 131 27.85 16.06 -2.93
N PHE A 132 26.81 16.85 -2.63
CA PHE A 132 25.63 16.95 -3.50
C PHE A 132 25.98 17.50 -4.89
N ILE A 133 26.80 18.54 -4.95
CA ILE A 133 27.18 19.20 -6.21
C ILE A 133 28.08 18.28 -7.03
N GLU A 134 29.10 17.69 -6.40
CA GLU A 134 30.00 16.73 -7.07
C GLU A 134 29.23 15.54 -7.65
N LYS A 135 28.33 14.94 -6.86
CA LYS A 135 27.52 13.80 -7.29
C LYS A 135 26.47 14.17 -8.34
N ASN A 136 26.01 15.42 -8.38
CA ASN A 136 25.10 15.89 -9.43
C ASN A 136 25.84 16.22 -10.73
N ASN A 137 27.10 16.65 -10.63
CA ASN A 137 28.03 16.86 -11.74
C ASN A 137 28.54 15.52 -12.30
N ASP A 138 27.63 14.72 -12.87
CA ASP A 138 27.94 13.49 -13.60
C ASP A 138 28.32 13.81 -15.06
N LEU A 139 29.32 14.66 -15.23
CA LEU A 139 29.71 15.19 -16.54
C LEU A 139 30.69 14.23 -17.23
N LEU A 140 30.17 13.42 -18.15
CA LEU A 140 31.01 12.77 -19.16
C LEU A 140 31.33 13.78 -20.27
N PHE A 141 32.54 14.34 -20.24
CA PHE A 141 33.00 15.26 -21.27
C PHE A 141 33.07 14.58 -22.65
N ARG A 142 32.74 15.34 -23.69
CA ARG A 142 32.69 14.83 -25.06
C ARG A 142 34.02 14.26 -25.54
N ASP A 143 35.14 14.87 -25.14
CA ASP A 143 36.48 14.40 -25.51
C ASP A 143 36.74 12.97 -25.01
N LEU A 144 36.18 12.61 -23.85
CA LEU A 144 36.24 11.24 -23.32
C LEU A 144 35.38 10.29 -24.16
N SER A 145 34.13 10.66 -24.48
CA SER A 145 33.27 9.85 -25.36
C SER A 145 33.89 9.66 -26.75
N GLN A 146 34.54 10.69 -27.31
CA GLN A 146 35.25 10.63 -28.59
C GLN A 146 36.45 9.69 -28.53
N ALA A 147 37.24 9.76 -27.45
CA ALA A 147 38.36 8.84 -27.24
C ALA A 147 37.88 7.38 -27.17
N MET A 148 36.76 7.12 -26.49
CA MET A 148 36.16 5.78 -26.41
C MET A 148 35.58 5.30 -27.75
N TRP A 149 34.97 6.20 -28.53
CA TRP A 149 34.47 5.88 -29.86
C TRP A 149 35.59 5.59 -30.87
N ALA A 150 36.71 6.30 -30.76
CA ALA A 150 37.91 6.08 -31.58
C ALA A 150 38.66 4.78 -31.24
N ALA A 151 38.28 4.09 -30.16
CA ALA A 151 38.89 2.82 -29.77
C ALA A 151 38.67 1.75 -30.86
N ARG A 152 39.70 0.92 -31.10
CA ARG A 152 39.61 -0.22 -32.03
C ARG A 152 38.69 -1.34 -31.54
N HIS A 153 38.30 -1.33 -30.26
CA HIS A 153 37.47 -2.36 -29.66
C HIS A 153 35.98 -2.14 -29.94
N ALA A 154 35.33 -3.09 -30.60
CA ALA A 154 33.94 -2.97 -31.05
C ALA A 154 32.96 -2.63 -29.91
N LEU A 155 33.10 -3.27 -28.73
CA LEU A 155 32.26 -2.97 -27.56
C LEU A 155 32.43 -1.55 -27.05
N LEU A 156 33.66 -1.01 -26.98
CA LEU A 156 33.89 0.34 -26.48
C LEU A 156 33.22 1.36 -27.41
N ARG A 157 33.41 1.19 -28.73
CA ARG A 157 32.75 2.05 -29.71
C ARG A 157 31.21 1.96 -29.63
N SER A 158 30.66 0.78 -29.34
CA SER A 158 29.20 0.62 -29.20
C SER A 158 28.63 1.24 -27.92
N LEU A 159 29.43 1.38 -26.87
CA LEU A 159 29.01 1.96 -25.58
C LEU A 159 28.96 3.50 -25.60
N PHE A 160 29.70 4.15 -26.50
CA PHE A 160 29.80 5.61 -26.61
C PHE A 160 29.41 6.12 -28.01
N PRO A 161 28.19 5.85 -28.50
CA PRO A 161 27.75 6.26 -29.84
C PRO A 161 27.73 7.78 -30.05
N GLU A 162 27.66 8.58 -28.98
CA GLU A 162 27.72 10.04 -28.99
C GLU A 162 29.12 10.61 -29.24
N GLY A 163 30.16 9.77 -29.15
CA GLY A 163 31.52 10.12 -29.58
C GLY A 163 31.68 10.19 -31.09
N ASP A 164 30.69 9.76 -31.87
CA ASP A 164 30.69 9.82 -33.34
C ASP A 164 30.75 11.27 -33.85
N PRO A 165 31.79 11.65 -34.64
CA PRO A 165 31.89 12.96 -35.24
C PRO A 165 30.69 13.36 -36.11
N GLN A 166 29.92 12.39 -36.63
CA GLN A 166 28.71 12.65 -37.43
C GLN A 166 27.48 12.97 -36.57
N LYS A 167 27.49 12.64 -35.28
CA LYS A 167 26.37 12.89 -34.34
C LYS A 167 26.71 14.02 -33.38
N VAL A 168 27.03 15.20 -33.92
CA VAL A 168 27.37 16.37 -33.10
C VAL A 168 26.15 16.88 -32.33
N SER A 169 26.07 16.58 -31.03
CA SER A 169 25.19 17.27 -30.10
C SER A 169 25.98 18.38 -29.40
N LEU A 170 25.50 19.62 -29.50
CA LEU A 170 26.03 20.79 -28.77
C LEU A 170 25.40 20.95 -27.39
N LYS A 171 24.48 20.05 -26.99
CA LYS A 171 23.84 20.13 -25.68
C LYS A 171 24.81 19.72 -24.58
N LEU A 172 24.87 20.52 -23.52
CA LEU A 172 25.56 20.15 -22.29
C LEU A 172 25.07 18.79 -21.78
N PRO A 173 25.96 17.95 -21.23
CA PRO A 173 25.55 16.71 -20.61
C PRO A 173 24.54 17.00 -19.49
N PRO A 174 23.42 16.27 -19.43
CA PRO A 174 22.45 16.46 -18.36
C PRO A 174 23.06 16.06 -17.02
N THR A 175 22.79 16.82 -15.97
CA THR A 175 23.17 16.48 -14.59
C THR A 175 22.53 15.15 -14.15
N ALA A 176 23.10 14.51 -13.13
CA ALA A 176 22.56 13.26 -12.59
C ALA A 176 21.10 13.43 -12.14
N GLY A 177 20.79 14.52 -11.44
CA GLY A 177 19.45 14.85 -10.97
C GLY A 177 18.42 14.93 -12.10
N PHE A 178 18.78 15.58 -13.22
CA PHE A 178 17.92 15.65 -14.40
C PHE A 178 17.68 14.27 -15.03
N GLN A 179 18.74 13.47 -15.18
CA GLN A 179 18.65 12.11 -15.72
C GLN A 179 17.76 11.22 -14.85
N PHE A 180 17.94 11.26 -13.52
CA PHE A 180 17.11 10.54 -12.57
C PHE A 180 15.66 10.99 -12.62
N LYS A 181 15.38 12.30 -12.66
CA LYS A 181 14.02 12.82 -12.80
C LYS A 181 13.33 12.30 -14.07
N SER A 182 14.03 12.31 -15.20
CA SER A 182 13.53 11.78 -16.48
C SER A 182 13.26 10.27 -16.39
N SER A 183 14.19 9.50 -15.81
CA SER A 183 14.04 8.05 -15.61
C SER A 183 12.85 7.70 -14.72
N VAL A 184 12.67 8.41 -13.61
CA VAL A 184 11.52 8.27 -12.72
C VAL A 184 10.22 8.58 -13.48
N ALA A 185 10.17 9.68 -14.26
CA ALA A 185 8.99 10.01 -15.06
C ALA A 185 8.64 8.91 -16.09
N MET A 186 9.64 8.31 -16.73
CA MET A 186 9.45 7.21 -17.66
C MET A 186 8.92 5.95 -16.97
N LEU A 187 9.46 5.61 -15.80
CA LEU A 187 8.98 4.51 -14.95
C LEU A 187 7.51 4.73 -14.59
N MET A 188 7.15 5.94 -14.15
CA MET A 188 5.79 6.31 -13.78
C MET A 188 4.82 6.16 -14.96
N LYS A 189 5.19 6.65 -16.15
CA LYS A 189 4.38 6.49 -17.37
C LYS A 189 4.13 5.02 -17.70
N ASN A 190 5.15 4.17 -17.55
CA ASN A 190 5.03 2.73 -17.79
C ASN A 190 4.06 2.08 -16.80
N LEU A 191 4.13 2.42 -15.52
CA LEU A 191 3.23 1.90 -14.49
C LEU A 191 1.77 2.32 -14.73
N TYR A 192 1.51 3.58 -15.09
CA TYR A 192 0.16 4.07 -15.40
C TYR A 192 -0.51 3.35 -16.57
N SER A 193 0.27 2.77 -17.49
CA SER A 193 -0.25 2.04 -18.65
C SER A 193 -0.69 0.60 -18.35
N LYS A 194 -0.57 0.14 -17.09
CA LYS A 194 -0.76 -1.26 -16.69
C LYS A 194 -1.66 -1.37 -15.47
N ASN A 195 -2.06 -2.60 -15.16
CA ASN A 195 -2.73 -2.96 -13.91
C ASN A 195 -1.68 -3.39 -12.87
N PRO A 196 -1.35 -2.56 -11.86
CA PRO A 196 -0.26 -2.82 -10.94
C PRO A 196 -0.65 -3.79 -9.83
N ASN A 197 0.32 -4.57 -9.37
CA ASN A 197 0.23 -5.35 -8.13
C ASN A 197 1.40 -4.99 -7.23
N TYR A 198 1.20 -4.97 -5.93
CA TYR A 198 2.18 -4.46 -4.97
C TYR A 198 2.60 -5.53 -3.97
N ILE A 199 3.91 -5.76 -3.86
CA ILE A 199 4.52 -6.63 -2.85
C ILE A 199 5.36 -5.74 -1.93
N ARG A 200 5.10 -5.80 -0.62
CA ARG A 200 5.79 -5.00 0.40
C ARG A 200 6.67 -5.92 1.24
N CYS A 201 7.97 -5.89 0.99
CA CYS A 201 8.94 -6.72 1.69
C CYS A 201 9.35 -6.07 3.02
N ILE A 202 9.39 -6.86 4.10
CA ILE A 202 9.82 -6.41 5.43
C ILE A 202 10.98 -7.30 5.89
N LYS A 203 12.09 -6.67 6.28
CA LYS A 203 13.25 -7.33 6.90
C LYS A 203 12.97 -7.54 8.39
N PRO A 204 12.91 -8.79 8.89
CA PRO A 204 12.52 -9.04 10.29
C PRO A 204 13.65 -8.77 11.29
N ASN A 205 14.91 -8.86 10.87
CA ASN A 205 16.09 -8.61 11.70
C ASN A 205 17.31 -8.26 10.83
N ASP A 206 18.33 -7.61 11.40
CA ASP A 206 19.56 -7.24 10.67
C ASP A 206 20.59 -8.34 10.59
N THR A 207 20.52 -9.35 11.46
CA THR A 207 21.45 -10.47 11.52
C THR A 207 21.21 -11.52 10.43
N LYS A 208 20.17 -11.35 9.61
CA LYS A 208 19.74 -12.31 8.57
C LYS A 208 19.41 -13.70 9.15
N ALA A 209 19.02 -13.76 10.43
CA ALA A 209 18.70 -15.01 11.11
C ALA A 209 17.24 -15.40 10.87
N ALA A 210 16.98 -16.70 10.67
CA ALA A 210 15.62 -17.22 10.62
C ALA A 210 14.94 -17.09 12.00
N MET A 211 13.63 -16.87 12.02
CA MET A 211 12.79 -16.81 13.24
C MET A 211 13.16 -15.73 14.26
N VAL A 212 14.09 -14.81 13.95
CA VAL A 212 14.40 -13.64 14.79
C VAL A 212 13.58 -12.45 14.30
N PHE A 213 12.92 -11.76 15.23
CA PHE A 213 12.08 -10.60 14.94
C PHE A 213 12.49 -9.41 15.82
N THR A 214 12.86 -8.30 15.19
CA THR A 214 13.23 -7.05 15.85
C THR A 214 12.07 -6.05 15.68
N PRO A 215 11.22 -5.85 16.70
CA PRO A 215 10.01 -5.04 16.57
C PRO A 215 10.26 -3.61 16.10
N GLU A 216 11.34 -2.98 16.55
CA GLU A 216 11.68 -1.59 16.24
C GLU A 216 12.03 -1.41 14.77
N LEU A 217 12.80 -2.37 14.21
CA LEU A 217 13.18 -2.41 12.81
C LEU A 217 11.95 -2.63 11.91
N VAL A 218 11.06 -3.53 12.31
CA VAL A 218 9.83 -3.82 11.56
C VAL A 218 8.86 -2.63 11.64
N LEU A 219 8.70 -2.03 12.81
CA LEU A 219 7.87 -0.84 13.00
C LEU A 219 8.35 0.32 12.13
N ALA A 220 9.67 0.55 12.06
CA ALA A 220 10.25 1.56 11.20
C ALA A 220 9.89 1.29 9.72
N GLN A 221 10.05 0.04 9.24
CA GLN A 221 9.68 -0.33 7.87
C GLN A 221 8.18 -0.21 7.59
N VAL A 222 7.31 -0.57 8.54
CA VAL A 222 5.85 -0.40 8.41
C VAL A 222 5.48 1.06 8.19
N ARG A 223 6.18 1.99 8.85
CA ARG A 223 6.04 3.43 8.64
C ARG A 223 6.58 3.85 7.27
N TYR A 224 7.81 3.46 6.93
CA TYR A 224 8.46 3.88 5.68
C TYR A 224 7.82 3.30 4.42
N LEU A 225 7.17 2.13 4.51
CA LEU A 225 6.39 1.53 3.42
C LEU A 225 4.97 2.11 3.31
N GLY A 226 4.58 3.02 4.22
CA GLY A 226 3.26 3.65 4.23
C GLY A 226 2.11 2.67 4.45
N LEU A 227 2.35 1.52 5.12
CA LEU A 227 1.35 0.46 5.23
C LEU A 227 0.12 0.91 6.05
N MET A 228 0.34 1.71 7.09
CA MET A 228 -0.75 2.24 7.91
C MET A 228 -1.65 3.16 7.10
N GLU A 229 -1.06 4.00 6.24
CA GLU A 229 -1.82 4.93 5.39
C GLU A 229 -2.57 4.18 4.30
N ASN A 230 -1.97 3.16 3.70
CA ASN A 230 -2.64 2.25 2.77
C ASN A 230 -3.88 1.59 3.42
N VAL A 231 -3.73 1.05 4.63
CA VAL A 231 -4.85 0.46 5.37
C VAL A 231 -5.91 1.51 5.70
N ARG A 232 -5.53 2.74 6.06
CA ARG A 232 -6.48 3.84 6.31
C ARG A 232 -7.28 4.20 5.06
N VAL A 233 -6.61 4.39 3.91
CA VAL A 233 -7.26 4.70 2.65
C VAL A 233 -8.25 3.61 2.26
N ARG A 234 -7.86 2.33 2.39
CA ARG A 234 -8.76 1.19 2.12
C ARG A 234 -9.92 1.07 3.14
N ARG A 235 -9.72 1.51 4.39
CA ARG A 235 -10.74 1.44 5.46
C ARG A 235 -11.66 2.65 5.55
N ALA A 236 -11.29 3.79 4.97
CA ALA A 236 -12.11 5.01 5.02
C ALA A 236 -13.41 4.86 4.21
N GLY A 237 -13.42 3.96 3.24
CA GLY A 237 -14.65 3.47 2.60
C GLY A 237 -15.24 2.25 3.32
N TYR A 238 -15.72 1.30 2.54
CA TYR A 238 -16.19 0.01 3.01
C TYR A 238 -15.04 -0.99 3.09
N ALA A 239 -14.66 -1.37 4.32
CA ALA A 239 -13.54 -2.28 4.57
C ALA A 239 -13.73 -3.67 3.94
N PHE A 240 -14.97 -4.08 3.66
CA PHE A 240 -15.27 -5.36 3.04
C PHE A 240 -16.34 -5.22 1.97
N ARG A 241 -16.15 -5.92 0.85
CA ARG A 241 -17.13 -6.06 -0.22
C ARG A 241 -17.17 -7.47 -0.75
N GLN A 242 -18.36 -7.99 -1.03
CA GLN A 242 -18.52 -9.35 -1.57
C GLN A 242 -19.76 -9.44 -2.45
N LEU A 243 -19.68 -10.25 -3.51
CA LEU A 243 -20.84 -10.59 -4.32
C LEU A 243 -21.93 -11.24 -3.45
N TYR A 244 -23.20 -10.91 -3.73
CA TYR A 244 -24.31 -11.43 -2.95
C TYR A 244 -24.39 -12.96 -2.90
N GLY A 245 -24.06 -13.65 -3.99
CA GLY A 245 -24.14 -15.13 -4.05
C GLY A 245 -23.25 -15.82 -3.00
N PRO A 246 -21.93 -15.62 -3.04
CA PRO A 246 -21.00 -16.14 -2.04
C PRO A 246 -21.32 -15.68 -0.61
N PHE A 247 -21.72 -14.40 -0.44
CA PHE A 247 -22.10 -13.86 0.86
C PHE A 247 -23.28 -14.63 1.47
N LEU A 248 -24.37 -14.79 0.71
CA LEU A 248 -25.54 -15.53 1.14
C LEU A 248 -25.23 -16.99 1.44
N GLN A 249 -24.45 -17.66 0.59
CA GLN A 249 -24.06 -19.04 0.82
C GLN A 249 -23.29 -19.21 2.14
N ARG A 250 -22.44 -18.23 2.48
CA ARG A 250 -21.61 -18.24 3.69
C ARG A 250 -22.41 -17.97 4.97
N TYR A 251 -23.38 -17.05 4.93
CA TYR A 251 -24.06 -16.54 6.12
C TYR A 251 -25.51 -17.01 6.28
N LYS A 252 -26.12 -17.70 5.31
CA LYS A 252 -27.55 -18.11 5.35
C LYS A 252 -27.99 -18.90 6.58
N MET A 253 -27.10 -19.49 7.37
CA MET A 253 -27.48 -20.18 8.60
C MET A 253 -27.79 -19.25 9.78
N LEU A 254 -27.41 -17.98 9.68
CA LEU A 254 -27.56 -16.99 10.74
C LEU A 254 -29.01 -16.57 10.96
N SER A 255 -29.86 -16.65 9.93
CA SER A 255 -31.27 -16.30 10.04
C SER A 255 -32.17 -17.52 9.77
N PRO A 256 -33.19 -17.77 10.63
CA PRO A 256 -34.17 -18.82 10.38
C PRO A 256 -34.96 -18.63 9.08
N ARG A 257 -35.10 -17.39 8.60
CA ARG A 257 -35.79 -17.08 7.34
C ARG A 257 -35.00 -17.53 6.11
N THR A 258 -33.68 -17.69 6.28
CA THR A 258 -32.71 -17.89 5.21
C THR A 258 -32.19 -19.33 5.18
N TRP A 259 -32.33 -20.02 6.32
CA TRP A 259 -31.94 -21.40 6.53
C TRP A 259 -33.14 -22.36 6.40
N PRO A 260 -32.99 -23.58 5.84
CA PRO A 260 -31.81 -24.14 5.17
C PRO A 260 -31.71 -23.80 3.68
N ARG A 261 -32.85 -23.45 3.07
CA ARG A 261 -33.02 -23.04 1.68
C ARG A 261 -33.93 -21.83 1.63
N TRP A 262 -33.67 -20.96 0.67
CA TRP A 262 -34.44 -19.74 0.48
C TRP A 262 -35.64 -19.98 -0.44
N PRO A 263 -36.85 -19.47 -0.13
CA PRO A 263 -38.06 -19.68 -0.94
C PRO A 263 -38.16 -18.91 -2.28
N GLY A 264 -37.09 -18.30 -2.82
CA GLY A 264 -37.12 -17.48 -4.05
C GLY A 264 -36.69 -16.03 -3.85
N GLY A 265 -36.81 -15.18 -4.87
CA GLY A 265 -36.43 -13.74 -4.83
C GLY A 265 -35.05 -13.41 -5.40
N ASP A 266 -34.75 -12.14 -5.58
CA ASP A 266 -33.46 -11.64 -6.07
C ASP A 266 -32.38 -11.67 -4.96
N ARG A 267 -31.10 -11.71 -5.34
CA ARG A 267 -30.01 -11.91 -4.34
C ARG A 267 -29.86 -10.71 -3.41
N TYR A 268 -30.21 -9.52 -3.87
CA TYR A 268 -30.21 -8.29 -3.07
C TYR A 268 -31.21 -8.40 -1.91
N GLY A 269 -32.48 -8.68 -2.21
CA GLY A 269 -33.53 -8.77 -1.17
C GLY A 269 -33.24 -9.88 -0.16
N ARG A 270 -32.60 -10.97 -0.61
CA ARG A 270 -32.12 -12.02 0.29
C ARG A 270 -31.02 -11.54 1.23
N ALA A 271 -30.07 -10.74 0.77
CA ALA A 271 -29.01 -10.22 1.63
C ALA A 271 -29.57 -9.24 2.67
N GLU A 272 -30.55 -8.43 2.25
CA GLU A 272 -31.26 -7.50 3.12
C GLU A 272 -32.01 -8.23 4.25
N VAL A 273 -32.83 -9.23 3.93
CA VAL A 273 -33.57 -10.01 4.95
C VAL A 273 -32.63 -10.72 5.92
N LEU A 274 -31.48 -11.19 5.44
CA LEU A 274 -30.47 -11.82 6.30
C LEU A 274 -29.90 -10.81 7.30
N LEU A 275 -29.50 -9.63 6.82
CA LEU A 275 -28.85 -8.60 7.63
C LEU A 275 -29.83 -7.87 8.56
N ALA A 276 -31.08 -7.66 8.13
CA ALA A 276 -32.13 -7.09 8.97
C ALA A 276 -32.39 -7.92 10.24
N GLY A 277 -32.22 -9.24 10.17
CA GLY A 277 -32.33 -10.12 11.33
C GLY A 277 -31.18 -10.02 12.33
N LEU A 278 -30.09 -9.32 12.00
CA LEU A 278 -28.87 -9.22 12.80
C LEU A 278 -28.68 -7.85 13.47
N ALA A 279 -29.60 -6.91 13.24
CA ALA A 279 -29.67 -5.60 13.89
C ALA A 279 -28.39 -4.74 13.80
N PHE A 280 -27.69 -4.77 12.65
CA PHE A 280 -26.58 -3.85 12.41
C PHE A 280 -27.09 -2.42 12.10
N PRO A 281 -26.36 -1.36 12.49
CA PRO A 281 -26.67 0.01 12.09
C PRO A 281 -26.72 0.15 10.56
N ALA A 282 -27.65 0.95 10.06
CA ALA A 282 -27.78 1.16 8.61
C ALA A 282 -26.52 1.78 7.99
N GLU A 283 -25.79 2.64 8.73
CA GLU A 283 -24.53 3.24 8.27
C GLU A 283 -23.36 2.25 8.11
N GLU A 284 -23.47 1.06 8.69
CA GLU A 284 -22.44 0.01 8.60
C GLU A 284 -22.56 -0.81 7.31
N LEU A 285 -23.68 -0.70 6.61
CA LEU A 285 -24.02 -1.51 5.46
C LEU A 285 -24.35 -0.63 4.27
N ALA A 286 -23.90 -1.03 3.09
CA ALA A 286 -24.46 -0.52 1.84
C ALA A 286 -24.65 -1.63 0.84
N PHE A 287 -25.72 -1.49 0.07
CA PHE A 287 -26.14 -2.47 -0.90
C PHE A 287 -25.86 -1.92 -2.29
N GLY A 288 -24.86 -2.49 -2.96
CA GLY A 288 -24.54 -2.17 -4.33
C GLY A 288 -25.43 -2.93 -5.32
N HIS A 289 -25.26 -2.66 -6.61
CA HIS A 289 -25.98 -3.39 -7.64
C HIS A 289 -25.70 -4.90 -7.64
N THR A 290 -24.47 -5.34 -7.33
CA THR A 290 -24.07 -6.76 -7.35
C THR A 290 -23.42 -7.25 -6.06
N LYS A 291 -22.97 -6.32 -5.19
CA LYS A 291 -22.20 -6.62 -3.98
C LYS A 291 -22.81 -6.02 -2.73
N ILE A 292 -22.62 -6.71 -1.60
CA ILE A 292 -22.78 -6.12 -0.27
C ILE A 292 -21.49 -5.44 0.14
N PHE A 293 -21.60 -4.28 0.76
CA PHE A 293 -20.50 -3.48 1.30
C PHE A 293 -20.68 -3.34 2.82
N ILE A 294 -19.61 -3.60 3.58
CA ILE A 294 -19.58 -3.51 5.04
C ILE A 294 -18.50 -2.50 5.44
N ARG A 295 -18.90 -1.50 6.22
CA ARG A 295 -18.06 -0.34 6.55
C ARG A 295 -16.94 -0.71 7.49
N SER A 296 -17.28 -1.18 8.70
CA SER A 296 -16.27 -1.50 9.70
C SER A 296 -15.87 -2.97 9.71
N PRO A 297 -14.59 -3.28 10.01
CA PRO A 297 -14.16 -4.65 10.28
C PRO A 297 -14.89 -5.30 11.46
N ARG A 298 -15.40 -4.48 12.41
CA ARG A 298 -16.13 -4.97 13.58
C ARG A 298 -17.41 -5.68 13.16
N THR A 299 -18.21 -5.09 12.27
CA THR A 299 -19.43 -5.70 11.73
C THR A 299 -19.13 -7.04 11.04
N LEU A 300 -18.03 -7.12 10.28
CA LEU A 300 -17.60 -8.37 9.66
C LEU A 300 -17.17 -9.43 10.69
N PHE A 301 -16.40 -9.05 11.71
CA PHE A 301 -15.97 -9.97 12.75
C PHE A 301 -17.15 -10.45 13.61
N ASP A 302 -18.12 -9.59 13.90
CA ASP A 302 -19.34 -9.97 14.60
C ASP A 302 -20.17 -10.97 13.77
N LEU A 303 -20.27 -10.78 12.44
CA LEU A 303 -20.87 -11.74 11.51
C LEU A 303 -20.15 -13.10 11.54
N GLU A 304 -18.82 -13.10 11.50
CA GLU A 304 -18.01 -14.32 11.56
C GLU A 304 -18.15 -15.06 12.90
N ARG A 305 -18.15 -14.33 14.02
CA ARG A 305 -18.36 -14.92 15.36
C ARG A 305 -19.71 -15.61 15.46
N GLN A 306 -20.80 -14.93 15.09
CA GLN A 306 -22.14 -15.52 15.07
C GLN A 306 -22.21 -16.75 14.17
N ARG A 307 -21.49 -16.72 13.03
CA ARG A 307 -21.40 -17.85 12.11
C ARG A 307 -20.68 -19.04 12.76
N GLN A 308 -19.58 -18.82 13.47
CA GLN A 308 -18.85 -19.88 14.17
C GLN A 308 -19.72 -20.54 15.24
N GLU A 309 -20.43 -19.75 16.04
CA GLU A 309 -21.39 -20.26 17.04
C GLU A 309 -22.50 -21.10 16.40
N ARG A 310 -23.06 -20.61 15.28
CA ARG A 310 -24.12 -21.32 14.57
C ARG A 310 -23.63 -22.63 13.95
N VAL A 311 -22.41 -22.66 13.43
CA VAL A 311 -21.80 -23.89 12.92
C VAL A 311 -21.64 -24.93 14.04
N ALA A 312 -21.23 -24.52 15.24
CA ALA A 312 -21.15 -25.41 16.39
C ALA A 312 -22.53 -26.00 16.75
N GLN A 313 -23.59 -25.17 16.76
CA GLN A 313 -24.96 -25.63 17.00
C GLN A 313 -25.43 -26.63 15.93
N LEU A 314 -25.12 -26.38 14.66
CA LEU A 314 -25.45 -27.30 13.55
C LEU A 314 -24.69 -28.63 13.68
N ALA A 315 -23.42 -28.60 14.13
CA ALA A 315 -22.68 -29.82 14.43
C ALA A 315 -23.35 -30.60 15.57
N THR A 316 -23.78 -29.93 16.64
CA THR A 316 -24.54 -30.56 17.74
C THR A 316 -25.86 -31.15 17.25
N LEU A 317 -26.57 -30.48 16.34
CA LEU A 317 -27.80 -31.00 15.71
C LEU A 317 -27.52 -32.32 14.98
N ILE A 318 -26.47 -32.38 14.16
CA ILE A 318 -26.09 -33.61 13.45
C ILE A 318 -25.72 -34.71 14.46
N GLN A 319 -24.89 -34.38 15.45
CA GLN A 319 -24.43 -35.33 16.47
C GLN A 319 -25.59 -35.92 17.28
N LYS A 320 -26.55 -35.10 17.74
CA LYS A 320 -27.69 -35.59 18.52
C LYS A 320 -28.62 -36.46 17.69
N VAL A 321 -28.85 -36.11 16.41
CA VAL A 321 -29.69 -36.90 15.49
C VAL A 321 -29.04 -38.25 15.22
N PHE A 322 -27.74 -38.27 14.92
CA PHE A 322 -27.00 -39.51 14.68
C PHE A 322 -26.97 -40.43 15.91
N ARG A 323 -26.66 -39.88 17.10
CA ARG A 323 -26.65 -40.65 18.36
C ARG A 323 -28.04 -41.22 18.67
N GLY A 324 -29.10 -40.43 18.48
CA GLY A 324 -30.49 -40.87 18.65
C GLY A 324 -30.87 -41.98 17.68
N TRP A 325 -30.55 -41.83 16.39
CA TRP A 325 -30.77 -42.85 15.35
C TRP A 325 -30.06 -44.17 15.69
N ARG A 326 -28.79 -44.10 16.11
CA ARG A 326 -28.00 -45.29 16.49
C ARG A 326 -28.64 -46.05 17.66
N CYS A 327 -29.02 -45.35 18.73
CA CYS A 327 -29.68 -45.97 19.88
C CYS A 327 -31.06 -46.55 19.50
N ARG A 328 -31.80 -45.87 18.63
CA ARG A 328 -33.10 -46.35 18.14
C ARG A 328 -32.99 -47.65 17.36
N ILE A 329 -32.00 -47.78 16.49
CA ILE A 329 -31.73 -49.03 15.76
C ILE A 329 -31.43 -50.16 16.73
N GLN A 330 -30.53 -49.94 17.70
CA GLN A 330 -30.16 -50.95 18.68
C GLN A 330 -31.37 -51.40 19.52
N TYR A 331 -32.18 -50.45 19.99
CA TYR A 331 -33.42 -50.75 20.72
C TYR A 331 -34.41 -51.56 19.88
N GLN A 332 -34.58 -51.23 18.59
CA GLN A 332 -35.48 -51.97 17.70
C GLN A 332 -35.03 -53.43 17.50
N LEU A 333 -33.73 -53.68 17.41
CA LEU A 333 -33.17 -55.03 17.34
C LEU A 333 -33.45 -55.81 18.64
N MET A 334 -33.15 -55.21 19.80
CA MET A 334 -33.41 -55.82 21.11
C MET A 334 -34.90 -56.14 21.30
N ARG A 335 -35.79 -55.21 20.92
CA ARG A 335 -37.23 -55.40 21.01
C ARG A 335 -37.71 -56.56 20.13
N LYS A 336 -37.19 -56.71 18.91
CA LYS A 336 -37.51 -57.87 18.05
C LYS A 336 -37.11 -59.18 18.72
N SER A 337 -35.89 -59.27 19.24
CA SER A 337 -35.41 -60.46 19.97
C SER A 337 -36.26 -60.75 21.20
N GLN A 338 -36.60 -59.73 21.99
CA GLN A 338 -37.42 -59.87 23.20
C GLN A 338 -38.84 -60.38 22.89
N ILE A 339 -39.46 -59.91 21.80
CA ILE A 339 -40.78 -60.39 21.37
C ILE A 339 -40.72 -61.90 21.10
N ILE A 340 -39.70 -62.37 20.36
CA ILE A 340 -39.52 -63.79 20.05
C ILE A 340 -39.34 -64.61 21.34
N ILE A 341 -38.46 -64.18 22.24
CA ILE A 341 -38.20 -64.86 23.52
C ILE A 341 -39.49 -64.93 24.35
N SER A 342 -40.24 -63.83 24.45
CA SER A 342 -41.49 -63.77 25.21
C SER A 342 -42.61 -64.64 24.63
N ALA A 343 -42.65 -64.82 23.31
CA ALA A 343 -43.62 -65.68 22.65
C ALA A 343 -43.30 -67.16 22.94
N TRP A 344 -42.02 -67.54 22.87
CA TRP A 344 -41.58 -68.90 23.18
C TRP A 344 -41.84 -69.26 24.66
N PHE A 345 -41.49 -68.37 25.59
CA PHE A 345 -41.72 -68.59 27.01
C PHE A 345 -43.21 -68.74 27.36
N ARG A 346 -44.09 -67.92 26.74
CA ARG A 346 -45.55 -68.03 26.91
C ARG A 346 -46.18 -69.28 26.28
N GLY A 347 -45.50 -69.94 25.33
CA GLY A 347 -45.96 -71.20 24.75
C GLY A 347 -45.44 -72.45 25.47
N HIS A 348 -44.57 -72.28 26.47
CA HIS A 348 -44.01 -73.37 27.28
C HIS A 348 -44.41 -73.32 28.77
N MET A 349 -45.00 -72.22 29.22
CA MET A 349 -45.97 -72.25 30.32
C MET A 349 -47.34 -72.65 29.78
#